data_AF-A0A7C3K6V2-F1
#
_entry.id   AF-A0A7C3K6V2-F1
#
_cell.length_a   1.000
_cell.length_b   1.000
_cell.length_c   1.000
_cell.angle_alpha   90.00
_cell.angle_beta   90.00
_cell.angle_gamma   90.00
#
_symmetry.space_group_name_H-M   'P 1'
#
loop_
_entity.id
_entity.type
_entity.pdbx_description
1 polymer ?
#
loop_
_entity_poly.entity_id
_entity_poly.type
_entity_poly.pdbx_seq_one_letter_code
_entity_poly.pdbx_strand_id
1 'polypeptide(L)'
;MDARGPARAGAPSFQIDPDSYALVTIPRSLEASARVAIAGLYQPFFVEWTDAGIVLVARAAEWERVAGRFPGSVAQAGFRLISLGLPVEGLPAERDADSSGPQAPPDLPGLLRQLAERGIRARPLRSFYRDHLLVAAADLAAAAAALSAGESTAGESSPGTPTTTG
;
A
#
# COMPACT_ATOMS: atom_id res chain seq x y z
N MET A 1 33.85 -22.22 -13.76
CA MET A 1 32.54 -22.19 -14.43
C MET A 1 31.52 -22.02 -13.32
N ASP A 2 31.29 -20.78 -12.91
CA ASP A 2 30.40 -20.47 -11.79
C ASP A 2 28.96 -20.39 -12.29
N ALA A 3 28.15 -21.35 -11.85
CA ALA A 3 26.71 -21.28 -11.95
C ALA A 3 26.20 -20.28 -10.89
N ARG A 4 26.22 -18.99 -11.19
CA ARG A 4 25.44 -18.01 -10.42
C ARG A 4 23.96 -18.29 -10.69
N GLY A 5 23.31 -18.96 -9.74
CA GLY A 5 21.85 -19.07 -9.71
C GLY A 5 21.20 -17.69 -9.69
N PRO A 6 19.98 -17.53 -10.19
CA PRO A 6 19.32 -16.23 -10.24
C PRO A 6 19.16 -15.65 -8.84
N ALA A 7 19.50 -14.36 -8.69
CA ALA A 7 19.25 -13.60 -7.48
C ALA A 7 17.78 -13.72 -7.10
N ARG A 8 17.50 -14.28 -5.92
CA ARG A 8 16.14 -14.31 -5.36
C ARG A 8 15.67 -12.87 -5.20
N ALA A 9 14.60 -12.51 -5.90
CA ALA A 9 13.91 -11.25 -5.65
C ALA A 9 13.49 -11.25 -4.17
N GLY A 10 13.99 -10.28 -3.40
CA GLY A 10 13.64 -10.12 -2.00
C GLY A 10 12.13 -9.92 -1.85
N ALA A 11 11.54 -10.52 -0.81
CA ALA A 11 10.11 -10.44 -0.56
C ALA A 11 9.64 -8.97 -0.46
N PRO A 12 8.46 -8.63 -1.02
CA PRO A 12 7.89 -7.29 -0.91
C PRO A 12 7.43 -7.04 0.52
N SER A 13 8.23 -6.30 1.27
CA SER A 13 7.96 -5.98 2.66
C SER A 13 6.98 -4.80 2.82
N PHE A 14 6.18 -4.83 3.89
CA PHE A 14 5.15 -3.81 4.16
C PHE A 14 5.22 -3.28 5.60
N GLN A 15 4.68 -2.08 5.81
CA GLN A 15 4.52 -1.46 7.14
C GLN A 15 3.08 -0.98 7.32
N ILE A 16 2.52 -1.22 8.50
CA ILE A 16 1.22 -0.70 8.89
C ILE A 16 1.43 0.62 9.63
N ASP A 17 0.77 1.69 9.17
CA ASP A 17 0.76 2.96 9.89
C ASP A 17 -0.07 2.82 11.19
N PRO A 18 0.43 3.32 12.33
CA PRO A 18 -0.24 3.16 13.62
C PRO A 18 -1.58 3.91 13.67
N ASP A 19 -1.74 4.96 12.88
CA ASP A 19 -2.91 5.83 12.95
C ASP A 19 -4.13 5.24 12.23
N SER A 20 -5.30 5.77 12.61
CA SER A 20 -6.55 5.53 11.89
C SER A 20 -6.77 6.59 10.82
N TYR A 21 -7.41 6.19 9.73
CA TYR A 21 -7.64 7.03 8.57
C TYR A 21 -9.13 7.19 8.29
N ALA A 22 -9.47 8.32 7.69
CA ALA A 22 -10.77 8.61 7.11
C ALA A 22 -10.65 8.73 5.59
N LEU A 23 -11.64 8.18 4.88
CA LEU A 23 -11.88 8.43 3.47
C LEU A 23 -12.98 9.48 3.36
N VAL A 24 -12.65 10.61 2.75
CA VAL A 24 -13.51 11.79 2.70
C VAL A 24 -13.79 12.15 1.25
N THR A 25 -15.05 12.46 0.95
CA THR A 25 -15.46 13.09 -0.30
C THR A 25 -15.89 14.52 -0.01
N ILE A 26 -15.20 15.49 -0.60
CA ILE A 26 -15.48 16.91 -0.49
C ILE A 26 -16.14 17.39 -1.79
N PRO A 27 -17.26 18.14 -1.72
CA PRO A 27 -17.90 18.71 -2.89
C PRO A 27 -16.96 19.54 -3.75
N ARG A 28 -17.10 19.45 -5.07
CA ARG A 28 -16.28 20.20 -6.03
C ARG A 28 -16.37 21.71 -5.84
N SER A 29 -17.53 22.22 -5.39
CA SER A 29 -17.75 23.63 -5.07
C SER A 29 -16.82 24.19 -4.00
N LEU A 30 -16.16 23.33 -3.21
CA LEU A 30 -15.24 23.71 -2.14
C LEU A 30 -13.76 23.55 -2.53
N GLU A 31 -13.46 23.39 -3.82
CA GLU A 31 -12.08 23.19 -4.29
C GLU A 31 -11.09 24.25 -3.81
N ALA A 32 -11.44 25.53 -3.90
CA ALA A 32 -10.56 26.61 -3.48
C ALA A 32 -10.21 26.49 -1.99
N SER A 33 -11.21 26.23 -1.15
CA SER A 33 -11.04 25.97 0.28
C SER A 33 -10.21 24.72 0.54
N ALA A 34 -10.42 23.66 -0.23
CA ALA A 34 -9.69 22.41 -0.11
C ALA A 34 -8.20 22.58 -0.42
N ARG A 35 -7.84 23.35 -1.46
CA ARG A 35 -6.43 23.62 -1.80
C ARG A 35 -5.66 24.27 -0.65
N VAL A 36 -6.30 25.20 0.06
CA VAL A 36 -5.68 25.90 1.19
C VAL A 36 -5.63 25.01 2.43
N ALA A 37 -6.74 24.36 2.78
CA ALA A 37 -6.82 23.60 4.02
C ALA A 37 -6.05 22.26 3.97
N ILE A 38 -6.00 21.58 2.82
CA ILE A 38 -5.25 20.32 2.65
C ILE A 38 -3.74 20.56 2.78
N ALA A 39 -3.24 21.73 2.37
CA ALA A 39 -1.83 22.08 2.53
C ALA A 39 -1.38 22.13 4.00
N GLY A 40 -2.31 22.25 4.95
CA GLY A 40 -2.03 22.25 6.39
C GLY A 40 -2.15 20.88 7.07
N LEU A 41 -2.42 19.79 6.32
CA LEU A 41 -2.52 18.45 6.89
C LEU A 41 -1.16 17.82 7.11
N TYR A 42 -0.99 17.12 8.23
CA TYR A 42 0.20 16.31 8.45
C TYR A 42 0.17 15.04 7.57
N GLN A 43 1.35 14.68 7.04
CA GLN A 43 1.53 13.47 6.26
C GLN A 43 1.44 12.19 7.13
N PRO A 44 1.04 11.05 6.54
CA PRO A 44 0.64 10.89 5.14
C PRO A 44 -0.83 11.26 4.89
N PHE A 45 -1.09 11.85 3.72
CA PHE A 45 -2.42 12.06 3.18
C PHE A 45 -2.40 11.88 1.65
N PHE A 46 -3.56 11.58 1.07
CA PHE A 46 -3.72 11.38 -0.36
C PHE A 46 -4.90 12.20 -0.83
N VAL A 47 -4.74 12.91 -1.94
CA VAL A 47 -5.79 13.72 -2.53
C VAL A 47 -5.92 13.42 -4.00
N GLU A 48 -7.15 13.18 -4.43
CA GLU A 48 -7.53 12.98 -5.82
C GLU A 48 -8.58 14.02 -6.20
N TRP A 49 -8.30 14.78 -7.26
CA TRP A 49 -9.19 15.80 -7.78
C TRP A 49 -9.93 15.22 -8.99
N THR A 50 -11.24 15.08 -8.90
CA THR A 50 -12.09 14.53 -9.96
C THR A 50 -13.22 15.50 -10.31
N ASP A 51 -13.90 15.26 -11.42
CA ASP A 51 -15.08 16.03 -11.79
C ASP A 51 -16.24 15.84 -10.79
N ALA A 52 -16.32 14.68 -10.15
CA ALA A 52 -17.34 14.36 -9.15
C ALA A 52 -17.08 15.00 -7.77
N GLY A 53 -15.87 15.52 -7.55
CA GLY A 53 -15.44 16.06 -6.27
C GLY A 53 -14.01 15.67 -5.92
N ILE A 54 -13.67 15.87 -4.65
CA ILE A 54 -12.31 15.72 -4.16
C ILE A 54 -12.32 14.55 -3.19
N VAL A 55 -11.53 13.53 -3.48
CA VAL A 55 -11.35 12.40 -2.58
C VAL A 55 -10.09 12.64 -1.76
N LEU A 56 -10.25 12.70 -0.44
CA LEU A 56 -9.17 12.89 0.51
C LEU A 56 -9.08 11.65 1.41
N VAL A 57 -7.88 11.09 1.54
CA VAL A 57 -7.55 10.14 2.60
C VAL A 57 -6.60 10.85 3.54
N ALA A 58 -6.98 10.98 4.80
CA ALA A 58 -6.18 11.63 5.84
C ALA A 58 -6.33 10.87 7.16
N ARG A 59 -5.40 11.10 8.08
CA ARG A 59 -5.55 10.62 9.47
C ARG A 59 -6.86 11.14 10.05
N ALA A 60 -7.58 10.31 10.79
CA ALA A 60 -8.90 10.65 11.32
C ALA A 60 -8.85 11.90 12.21
N ALA A 61 -7.89 11.96 13.14
CA ALA A 61 -7.66 13.13 13.99
C ALA A 61 -7.27 14.39 13.21
N GLU A 62 -6.62 14.22 12.05
CA GLU A 62 -6.27 15.35 11.19
C GLU A 62 -7.50 15.93 10.51
N TRP A 63 -8.37 15.05 9.99
CA TRP A 63 -9.64 15.41 9.37
C TRP A 63 -10.57 16.12 10.36
N GLU A 64 -10.73 15.60 11.57
CA GLU A 64 -11.61 16.17 12.59
C GLU A 64 -11.31 17.66 12.86
N ARG A 65 -10.04 18.06 12.85
CA ARG A 65 -9.61 19.45 13.06
C ARG A 65 -10.00 20.39 11.92
N VAL A 66 -10.20 19.88 10.70
CA VAL A 66 -10.48 20.70 9.51
C VAL A 66 -11.88 20.48 8.94
N ALA A 67 -12.62 19.47 9.39
CA ALA A 67 -13.91 19.06 8.86
C ALA A 67 -14.94 20.21 8.80
N GLY A 68 -14.93 21.10 9.79
CA GLY A 68 -15.83 22.28 9.84
C GLY A 68 -15.67 23.25 8.65
N ARG A 69 -14.57 23.18 7.90
CA ARG A 69 -14.34 23.98 6.69
C ARG A 69 -15.02 23.42 5.45
N PHE A 70 -15.59 22.21 5.55
CA PHE A 70 -16.10 21.45 4.41
C PHE A 70 -17.56 21.02 4.59
N PRO A 71 -18.51 21.98 4.59
CA PRO A 71 -19.93 21.65 4.68
C PRO A 71 -20.35 20.76 3.50
N GLY A 72 -21.13 19.71 3.78
CA GLY A 72 -21.56 18.74 2.77
C GLY A 72 -20.51 17.70 2.39
N SER A 73 -19.34 17.68 3.06
CA SER A 73 -18.42 16.55 2.93
C SER A 73 -18.99 15.28 3.56
N VAL A 74 -18.65 14.13 2.97
CA VAL A 74 -19.01 12.80 3.50
C VAL A 74 -17.73 12.12 3.93
N ALA A 75 -17.64 11.72 5.19
CA ALA A 75 -16.49 11.05 5.76
C ALA A 75 -16.86 9.62 6.18
N GLN A 76 -16.02 8.68 5.79
CA GLN A 76 -16.05 7.30 6.26
C GLN A 76 -14.81 7.07 7.12
N ALA A 77 -15.01 6.74 8.39
CA ALA A 77 -13.92 6.44 9.33
C ALA A 77 -13.61 4.94 9.38
N GLY A 78 -12.60 4.56 10.17
CA GLY A 78 -12.30 3.17 10.45
C GLY A 78 -11.42 2.49 9.41
N PHE A 79 -10.53 3.24 8.77
CA PHE A 79 -9.54 2.69 7.84
C PHE A 79 -8.14 2.62 8.45
N ARG A 80 -7.31 1.75 7.88
CA ARG A 80 -5.88 1.60 8.19
C ARG A 80 -5.08 1.68 6.90
N LEU A 81 -3.89 2.28 7.00
CA LEU A 81 -2.98 2.46 5.88
C LEU A 81 -1.84 1.43 5.96
N ILE A 82 -1.59 0.75 4.85
CA ILE A 82 -0.48 -0.19 4.68
C ILE A 82 0.43 0.37 3.59
N SER A 83 1.70 0.62 3.94
CA SER A 83 2.74 1.05 3.01
C SER A 83 3.47 -0.17 2.45
N LEU A 84 3.63 -0.25 1.13
CA LEU A 84 4.31 -1.37 0.46
C LEU A 84 5.75 -0.99 0.06
N GLY A 85 6.63 -1.99 -0.06
CA GLY A 85 8.01 -1.82 -0.56
C GLY A 85 8.96 -1.13 0.42
N LEU A 86 8.76 -1.32 1.73
CA LEU A 86 9.61 -0.75 2.78
C LEU A 86 10.60 -1.80 3.28
N PRO A 87 11.93 -1.55 3.32
CA PRO A 87 12.86 -2.52 3.91
C PRO A 87 12.46 -2.87 5.35
N VAL A 88 12.42 -4.17 5.67
CA VAL A 88 12.07 -4.65 7.02
C VAL A 88 13.12 -4.16 8.02
N GLU A 89 12.70 -3.39 9.03
CA GLU A 89 13.55 -2.97 10.13
C GLU A 89 13.87 -4.18 11.03
N GLY A 90 15.16 -4.46 11.29
CA GLY A 90 15.60 -5.48 12.25
C GLY A 90 16.03 -6.83 11.67
N LEU A 91 15.98 -7.03 10.35
CA LEU A 91 16.76 -8.10 9.72
C LEU A 91 18.17 -7.55 9.44
N PRO A 92 19.26 -8.31 9.72
CA PRO A 92 20.56 -7.94 9.21
C PRO A 92 20.41 -7.83 7.70
N ALA A 93 20.71 -6.65 7.18
CA ALA A 93 21.01 -6.49 5.78
C ALA A 93 22.30 -7.28 5.54
N GLU A 94 22.21 -8.60 5.42
CA GLU A 94 23.20 -9.40 4.68
C GLU A 94 23.06 -8.99 3.21
N ARG A 95 23.41 -7.74 2.96
CA ARG A 95 23.64 -7.16 1.66
C ARG A 95 24.98 -7.72 1.24
N ASP A 96 24.94 -8.74 0.41
CA ASP A 96 25.93 -8.82 -0.64
C ASP A 96 25.91 -7.47 -1.36
N ALA A 97 27.04 -6.77 -1.32
CA ALA A 97 27.23 -5.42 -1.85
C ALA A 97 26.96 -5.28 -3.37
N ASP A 98 26.58 -6.38 -4.04
CA ASP A 98 26.18 -6.45 -5.45
C ASP A 98 24.64 -6.33 -5.66
N SER A 99 23.83 -6.35 -4.60
CA SER A 99 22.36 -6.23 -4.69
C SER A 99 21.88 -4.77 -4.67
N SER A 100 22.52 -3.93 -5.48
CA SER A 100 22.16 -2.52 -5.68
C SER A 100 21.05 -2.34 -6.74
N GLY A 101 20.11 -3.28 -6.82
CA GLY A 101 18.96 -3.18 -7.71
C GLY A 101 17.81 -2.47 -6.99
N PRO A 102 17.04 -1.58 -7.66
CA PRO A 102 15.76 -1.14 -7.11
C PRO A 102 14.91 -2.38 -6.84
N GLN A 103 14.40 -2.53 -5.61
CA GLN A 103 13.41 -3.58 -5.35
C GLN A 103 12.28 -3.40 -6.36
N ALA A 104 11.98 -4.47 -7.10
CA ALA A 104 10.89 -4.43 -8.05
C ALA A 104 9.62 -4.02 -7.29
N PRO A 105 8.86 -3.04 -7.78
CA PRO A 105 7.62 -2.65 -7.12
C PRO A 105 6.71 -3.89 -7.04
N PRO A 106 5.94 -4.05 -5.95
CA PRO A 106 5.01 -5.16 -5.83
C PRO A 106 4.02 -5.14 -7.01
N ASP A 107 3.64 -6.32 -7.51
CA ASP A 107 2.56 -6.47 -8.49
C ASP A 107 1.22 -6.09 -7.82
N LEU A 108 0.94 -4.78 -7.81
CA LEU A 108 -0.23 -4.21 -7.15
C LEU A 108 -1.55 -4.78 -7.71
N PRO A 109 -1.74 -4.93 -9.04
CA PRO A 109 -2.92 -5.64 -9.58
C PRO A 109 -3.07 -7.07 -9.05
N GLY A 110 -1.99 -7.86 -9.06
CA GLY A 110 -2.02 -9.23 -8.53
C GLY A 110 -2.39 -9.28 -7.05
N LEU A 111 -1.82 -8.37 -6.26
CA LEU A 111 -2.09 -8.24 -4.83
C LEU A 111 -3.55 -7.83 -4.55
N LEU A 112 -4.07 -6.84 -5.28
CA LEU A 112 -5.47 -6.41 -5.12
C LEU A 112 -6.44 -7.54 -5.45
N ARG A 113 -6.15 -8.35 -6.48
CA ARG A 113 -6.93 -9.55 -6.80
C ARG A 113 -6.91 -10.57 -5.66
N GLN A 114 -5.73 -10.87 -5.12
CA GLN A 114 -5.56 -11.79 -3.99
C GLN A 114 -6.34 -11.33 -2.74
N LEU A 115 -6.36 -10.03 -2.46
CA LEU A 115 -7.16 -9.48 -1.36
C LEU A 115 -8.67 -9.62 -1.65
N ALA A 116 -9.09 -9.30 -2.87
CA ALA A 116 -10.48 -9.40 -3.28
C ALA A 116 -11.02 -10.84 -3.24
N GLU A 117 -10.23 -11.83 -3.64
CA GLU A 117 -10.57 -13.27 -3.54
C GLU A 117 -10.83 -13.72 -2.09
N ARG A 118 -10.24 -13.02 -1.12
CA ARG A 118 -10.44 -13.24 0.32
C ARG A 118 -11.55 -12.35 0.91
N GLY A 119 -12.29 -11.63 0.07
CA GLY A 119 -13.35 -10.71 0.50
C GLY A 119 -12.84 -9.38 1.09
N ILE A 120 -11.54 -9.11 1.01
CA ILE A 120 -10.92 -7.93 1.59
C ILE A 120 -10.98 -6.80 0.56
N ARG A 121 -11.66 -5.70 0.92
CA ARG A 121 -11.68 -4.50 0.09
C ARG A 121 -10.49 -3.61 0.41
N ALA A 122 -9.59 -3.48 -0.56
CA ALA A 122 -8.45 -2.58 -0.48
C ALA A 122 -8.55 -1.50 -1.57
N ARG A 123 -8.35 -0.23 -1.19
CA ARG A 123 -8.19 0.86 -2.15
C ARG A 123 -6.70 1.11 -2.37
N PRO A 124 -6.18 1.01 -3.61
CA PRO A 124 -4.82 1.43 -3.89
C PRO A 124 -4.69 2.94 -3.77
N LEU A 125 -3.62 3.39 -3.11
CA LEU A 125 -3.24 4.79 -2.97
C LEU A 125 -1.81 4.94 -3.47
N ARG A 126 -1.66 5.55 -4.65
CA ARG A 126 -0.36 5.73 -5.27
C ARG A 126 0.31 7.00 -4.74
N SER A 127 1.59 6.91 -4.44
CA SER A 127 2.45 8.06 -4.21
C SER A 127 3.67 8.00 -5.12
N PHE A 128 4.46 9.07 -5.15
CA PHE A 128 5.67 9.12 -5.97
C PHE A 128 6.71 8.05 -5.56
N TYR A 129 6.82 7.76 -4.26
CA TYR A 129 7.88 6.89 -3.74
C TYR A 129 7.45 5.46 -3.48
N ARG A 130 6.17 5.23 -3.21
CA ARG A 130 5.64 3.90 -2.87
C ARG A 130 4.14 3.81 -3.05
N ASP A 131 3.67 2.59 -3.24
CA ASP A 131 2.25 2.28 -3.22
C ASP A 131 1.77 2.00 -1.80
N HIS A 132 0.52 2.35 -1.54
CA HIS A 132 -0.14 2.08 -0.28
C HIS A 132 -1.50 1.42 -0.53
N LEU A 133 -1.99 0.73 0.49
CA LEU A 133 -3.34 0.19 0.54
C LEU A 133 -4.10 0.84 1.69
N LEU A 134 -5.31 1.31 1.40
CA LEU A 134 -6.28 1.66 2.42
C LEU A 134 -7.24 0.48 2.59
N VAL A 135 -7.33 -0.05 3.81
CA VAL A 135 -8.20 -1.18 4.17
C VAL A 135 -9.09 -0.81 5.33
N ALA A 136 -10.25 -1.45 5.45
CA ALA A 136 -11.06 -1.33 6.66
C ALA A 136 -10.28 -1.89 7.87
N ALA A 137 -10.41 -1.26 9.03
CA ALA A 137 -9.74 -1.69 10.25
C ALA A 137 -10.11 -3.13 10.63
N ALA A 138 -11.37 -3.53 10.37
CA ALA A 138 -11.84 -4.89 10.58
C ALA A 138 -11.11 -5.93 9.72
N ASP A 139 -10.63 -5.54 8.53
CA ASP A 139 -9.95 -6.42 7.59
C ASP A 139 -8.43 -6.39 7.74
N LEU A 140 -7.87 -5.54 8.61
CA LEU A 140 -6.43 -5.30 8.70
C LEU A 140 -5.64 -6.59 8.96
N ALA A 141 -6.07 -7.41 9.92
CA ALA A 141 -5.37 -8.64 10.26
C ALA A 141 -5.37 -9.64 9.09
N ALA A 142 -6.51 -9.77 8.40
CA ALA A 142 -6.64 -10.63 7.23
C ALA A 142 -5.81 -10.11 6.05
N ALA A 143 -5.77 -8.80 5.85
CA ALA A 143 -4.95 -8.15 4.82
C ALA A 143 -3.44 -8.35 5.10
N ALA A 144 -2.99 -8.19 6.34
CA ALA A 144 -1.61 -8.42 6.73
C ALA A 144 -1.20 -9.89 6.54
N ALA A 145 -2.03 -10.83 6.98
CA ALA A 145 -1.79 -12.26 6.74
C ALA A 145 -1.74 -12.60 5.24
N ALA A 146 -2.61 -11.97 4.45
CA ALA A 146 -2.64 -12.13 3.01
C ALA A 146 -1.37 -11.61 2.32
N LEU A 147 -0.85 -10.47 2.77
CA LEU A 147 0.39 -9.89 2.27
C LEU A 147 1.57 -10.81 2.58
N SER A 148 1.68 -11.28 3.83
CA SER A 148 2.76 -12.19 4.24
C SER A 148 2.71 -13.56 3.56
N ALA A 149 1.52 -14.10 3.28
CA ALA A 149 1.39 -15.37 2.57
C ALA A 149 1.87 -15.30 1.12
N GLY A 150 1.70 -14.15 0.46
CA GLY A 150 2.21 -13.90 -0.89
C GLY A 150 3.75 -13.90 -0.96
N GLU A 151 4.43 -13.65 0.17
CA GLU A 151 5.89 -13.69 0.29
C GLU A 151 6.43 -15.12 0.15
N SER A 152 5.66 -16.15 0.54
CA SER A 152 6.11 -17.55 0.49
C SER A 152 5.96 -18.21 -0.89
N THR A 153 4.96 -17.81 -1.68
CA THR A 153 4.65 -18.49 -2.95
C THR A 153 5.55 -18.11 -4.13
N ALA A 154 6.35 -17.05 -4.02
CA ALA A 154 7.30 -16.67 -5.07
C ALA A 154 8.57 -17.56 -5.11
N GLY A 155 8.71 -18.51 -4.18
CA GLY A 155 9.88 -19.38 -4.04
C GLY A 155 9.75 -20.81 -4.61
N GLU A 156 8.56 -21.23 -5.05
CA GLU A 156 8.30 -22.63 -5.38
C GLU A 156 7.85 -22.79 -6.83
N SER A 157 8.83 -22.84 -7.74
CA SER A 157 8.65 -23.39 -9.08
C SER A 157 9.92 -24.14 -9.48
N SER A 158 9.99 -25.40 -9.03
CA SER A 158 10.67 -26.47 -9.76
C SER A 158 10.01 -27.80 -9.42
N PRO A 159 9.75 -28.60 -10.45
CA PRO A 159 10.43 -29.90 -10.48
C PRO A 159 11.15 -30.09 -11.80
N GLY A 160 12.40 -30.55 -11.69
CA GLY A 160 13.30 -30.75 -12.81
C GLY A 160 12.81 -31.80 -13.81
N THR A 161 13.16 -31.60 -15.06
CA THR A 161 13.13 -32.64 -16.08
C THR A 161 14.31 -33.60 -15.87
N PRO A 162 14.08 -34.91 -15.70
CA PRO A 162 15.15 -35.89 -15.65
C PRO A 162 15.78 -36.06 -17.04
N THR A 163 17.11 -36.01 -17.05
CA THR A 163 17.99 -36.38 -18.16
C THR A 163 17.66 -37.80 -18.65
N THR A 164 17.42 -37.96 -19.95
CA THR A 164 17.55 -39.26 -20.64
C THR A 164 18.62 -39.12 -21.71
N THR A 165 19.73 -39.80 -21.47
CA THR A 165 20.81 -40.06 -22.43
C THR A 165 20.41 -41.29 -23.26
N GLY A 166 20.49 -41.16 -24.58
CA GLY A 166 20.44 -42.25 -25.55
C GLY A 166 21.18 -41.83 -26.80
#